data_AF-A0A838GIC2-F1
#
_entry.id   AF-A0A838GIC2-F1
#
_cell.length_a   1.000
_cell.length_b   1.000
_cell.length_c   1.000
_cell.angle_alpha   90.00
_cell.angle_beta   90.00
_cell.angle_gamma   90.00
#
_symmetry.space_group_name_H-M   'P 1'
#
loop_
_entity.id
_entity.type
_entity.pdbx_description
1 polymer ?
#
loop_
_entity_poly.entity_id
_entity_poly.type
_entity_poly.pdbx_seq_one_letter_code
_entity_poly.pdbx_strand_id
1 'polypeptide(L)' 'MVGTASTVLVVVRGNSGSGKTASAREVRLRCGRGIAIVSQDAIRRDLLREKDVPDGVNIGLID' A
#
# COMPACT_ATOMS: atom_id res chain seq x y z
N MET A 1 -18.10 8.48 5.85
CA MET A 1 -17.15 9.51 6.31
C MET A 1 -16.03 9.58 5.30
N VAL A 2 -15.74 10.76 4.74
CA VAL A 2 -14.66 10.99 3.76
C VAL A 2 -13.60 11.91 4.37
N GLY A 3 -12.43 12.06 3.72
CA GLY A 3 -11.36 12.95 4.18
C GLY A 3 -11.81 14.43 4.27
N THR A 4 -10.98 15.25 4.91
CA THR A 4 -11.18 16.71 5.04
C THR A 4 -10.19 17.46 4.15
N ALA A 5 -10.31 18.79 4.08
CA ALA A 5 -9.37 19.63 3.32
C ALA A 5 -7.91 19.55 3.83
N SER A 6 -7.68 19.13 5.08
CA SER A 6 -6.34 18.92 5.64
C SER A 6 -5.84 17.49 5.51
N THR A 7 -6.65 16.56 4.97
CA THR A 7 -6.25 15.17 4.75
C THR A 7 -5.31 15.09 3.55
N VAL A 8 -4.14 14.47 3.75
CA VAL A 8 -3.12 14.31 2.71
C VAL A 8 -3.03 12.85 2.28
N LEU A 9 -3.16 12.58 0.99
CA LEU A 9 -2.85 11.29 0.39
C LEU A 9 -1.44 11.34 -0.21
N VAL A 10 -0.54 10.52 0.31
CA VAL A 10 0.81 10.34 -0.24
C VAL A 10 0.85 9.00 -0.98
N VAL A 11 1.19 9.05 -2.28
CA VAL A 11 1.35 7.85 -3.10
C VAL A 11 2.84 7.55 -3.29
N VAL A 12 3.29 6.41 -2.76
CA VAL A 12 4.67 5.94 -2.92
C VAL A 12 4.75 5.01 -4.13
N ARG A 13 5.55 5.39 -5.14
CA ARG A 13 5.75 4.62 -6.39
C ARG A 13 7.20 4.10 -6.51
N GLY A 14 7.39 3.08 -7.33
CA GLY A 14 8.68 2.41 -7.57
C GLY A 14 8.50 0.92 -7.90
N ASN A 15 9.53 0.29 -8.47
CA ASN A 15 9.51 -1.13 -8.87
C ASN A 15 9.38 -2.08 -7.67
N SER A 16 9.06 -3.35 -7.93
CA SER A 16 9.08 -4.36 -6.87
C SER A 16 10.44 -4.38 -6.15
N GLY A 17 10.44 -4.60 -4.83
CA GLY A 17 11.68 -4.59 -4.02
C GLY A 17 12.31 -3.22 -3.74
N SER A 18 11.83 -2.11 -4.32
CA SER A 18 12.46 -0.77 -4.16
C SER A 18 12.30 -0.12 -2.76
N GLY A 19 11.82 -0.85 -1.75
CA GLY A 19 11.70 -0.36 -0.37
C GLY A 19 10.44 0.47 -0.06
N LYS A 20 9.44 0.57 -0.96
CA LYS A 20 8.22 1.37 -0.75
C LYS A 20 7.52 1.09 0.60
N THR A 21 7.30 -0.18 0.91
CA THR A 21 6.65 -0.61 2.17
C THR A 21 7.51 -0.30 3.39
N ALA A 22 8.83 -0.39 3.27
CA ALA A 22 9.75 -0.03 4.34
C ALA A 22 9.69 1.48 4.62
N SER A 23 9.77 2.31 3.58
CA SER A 23 9.65 3.77 3.70
C SER A 23 8.33 4.21 4.31
N ALA A 24 7.19 3.64 3.88
CA ALA A 24 5.89 3.96 4.46
C ALA A 24 5.79 3.60 5.96
N ARG A 25 6.38 2.47 6.36
CA ARG A 25 6.45 2.06 7.77
C ARG A 25 7.31 3.01 8.59
N GLU A 26 8.47 3.40 8.07
CA GLU A 26 9.37 4.38 8.71
C GLU A 26 8.72 5.76 8.87
N VAL A 27 8.01 6.25 7.85
CA VAL A 27 7.25 7.51 7.95
C VAL A 27 6.23 7.44 9.09
N ARG A 28 5.45 6.36 9.17
CA ARG A 28 4.49 6.19 10.28
C ARG A 28 5.18 6.09 11.64
N LEU A 29 6.29 5.37 11.73
CA LEU A 29 7.07 5.26 12.98
C LEU A 29 7.54 6.63 13.47
N ARG A 30 8.01 7.49 12.56
CA ARG A 30 8.54 8.83 12.88
C ARG A 30 7.44 9.86 13.17
N CYS A 31 6.32 9.81 12.46
CA CYS A 31 5.21 10.74 12.66
C CYS A 31 4.27 10.33 13.81
N GLY A 32 4.33 9.08 14.25
CA GLY A 32 3.50 8.56 15.33
C GLY A 32 2.07 8.23 14.89
N ARG A 33 1.12 8.48 15.80
CA ARG A 33 -0.31 8.16 15.58
C ARG A 33 -0.93 9.10 14.54
N GLY A 34 -1.96 8.63 13.83
CA GLY A 34 -2.73 9.43 12.87
C GLY A 34 -2.41 9.17 11.40
N ILE A 35 -1.41 8.33 11.10
CA ILE A 35 -1.11 7.89 9.73
C ILE A 35 -1.62 6.48 9.50
N ALA A 36 -2.54 6.33 8.54
CA ALA A 36 -2.93 5.05 7.99
C ALA A 36 -2.00 4.67 6.83
N ILE A 37 -1.50 3.44 6.83
CA ILE A 37 -0.79 2.86 5.68
C ILE A 37 -1.77 1.97 4.95
N VAL A 38 -2.02 2.28 3.67
CA VAL A 38 -2.88 1.50 2.80
C VAL A 38 -1.99 0.81 1.76
N SER A 39 -1.70 -0.48 1.97
CA SER A 39 -0.90 -1.28 1.04
C SER A 39 -1.81 -1.96 0.02
N GLN A 40 -1.49 -1.81 -1.27
CA GLN A 40 -2.21 -2.50 -2.34
C GLN A 40 -2.17 -4.02 -2.14
N ASP A 41 -1.00 -4.56 -1.77
CA ASP A 41 -0.81 -5.99 -1.57
C ASP A 41 -1.63 -6.52 -0.38
N ALA A 42 -1.70 -5.76 0.71
CA ALA A 42 -2.50 -6.13 1.88
C ALA A 42 -4.01 -6.05 1.59
N ILE A 43 -4.44 -5.04 0.80
CA ILE A 43 -5.83 -4.99 0.34
C ILE A 43 -6.14 -6.24 -0.49
N ARG A 44 -5.27 -6.57 -1.45
CA ARG A 44 -5.48 -7.69 -2.35
C ARG A 44 -5.54 -9.03 -1.61
N ARG A 45 -4.53 -9.33 -0.79
CA ARG A 45 -4.38 -10.63 -0.11
C ARG A 45 -5.19 -10.75 1.19
N ASP A 46 -5.15 -9.74 2.06
CA ASP A 46 -5.71 -9.88 3.41
C ASP A 46 -7.18 -9.45 3.47
N LEU A 47 -7.51 -8.33 2.81
CA LEU A 47 -8.87 -7.77 2.84
C LEU A 47 -9.79 -8.45 1.82
N LEU A 48 -9.37 -8.51 0.56
CA LEU A 48 -10.17 -9.07 -0.54
C LEU A 48 -10.00 -10.57 -0.68
N ARG A 49 -8.96 -11.16 -0.07
CA ARG A 49 -8.62 -12.59 -0.18
C ARG A 49 -8.55 -13.06 -1.63
N GLU A 50 -8.05 -12.18 -2.49
CA GLU A 50 -7.90 -12.49 -3.90
C GLU A 50 -6.83 -13.57 -4.06
N LYS A 51 -7.19 -14.67 -4.72
CA LYS A 51 -6.30 -15.81 -4.90
C LYS A 51 -5.20 -15.45 -5.90
N ASP A 52 -3.95 -15.72 -5.55
CA ASP A 52 -2.86 -15.73 -6.51
C ASP A 52 -3.06 -16.96 -7.42
N VAL A 53 -3.49 -16.71 -8.66
CA VAL A 53 -3.69 -17.72 -9.70
C VAL A 53 -2.71 -17.49 -10.84
N PRO A 54 -2.14 -18.53 -11.47
CA PRO A 54 -1.42 -18.40 -12.73
C PRO A 54 -2.27 -17.63 -13.75
N ASP A 55 -1.66 -16.71 -14.49
CA ASP A 55 -2.31 -15.79 -15.44
C ASP A 55 -3.36 -14.82 -14.87
N GLY A 56 -3.40 -14.63 -13.55
CA GLY A 56 -4.24 -13.59 -12.95
C GLY A 56 -3.82 -12.18 -13.39
N VAL A 57 -4.79 -11.26 -13.52
CA VAL A 57 -4.58 -9.83 -13.86
C VAL A 57 -3.53 -9.15 -12.95
N ASN A 58 -3.34 -9.74 -11.78
CA ASN A 58 -2.43 -9.36 -10.71
C ASN A 58 -0.95 -9.67 -10.92
N ILE A 59 -0.60 -10.55 -11.87
CA ILE A 59 0.80 -10.95 -12.12
C ILE A 59 1.54 -9.85 -12.88
N GLY A 60 0.88 -9.16 -13.81
CA GLY A 60 1.45 -8.03 -14.57
C GLY A 60 1.73 -6.76 -13.75
N LEU A 61 1.49 -6.79 -12.43
CA LEU A 61 1.82 -5.73 -11.48
C LEU A 61 3.04 -6.09 -10.60
N ILE A 62 3.57 -7.30 -10.75
CA ILE A 62 4.77 -7.79 -10.07
C ILE A 62 5.88 -7.91 -11.11
N ASP A 63 6.33 -6.77 -11.63
CA ASP A 63 7.67 -6.56 -12.19
C ASP A 63 8.16 -5.18 -11.72
#